data_AF-A0A1V1NSJ0-F1
#
_entry.id   AF-A0A1V1NSJ0-F1
#
_cell.length_a   1.000
_cell.length_b   1.000
_cell.length_c   1.000
_cell.angle_alpha   90.00
_cell.angle_beta   90.00
_cell.angle_gamma   90.00
#
_symmetry.space_group_name_H-M   'P 1'
#
loop_
_entity.id
_entity.type
_entity.pdbx_description
1 polymer ?
#
loop_
_entity_poly.entity_id
_entity_poly.type
_entity_poly.pdbx_seq_one_letter_code
_entity_poly.pdbx_strand_id
1 'polypeptide(L)'
;TGINLANSDFTIEFWANRQLINENQAIIGQGDDTPLLIGFDKNNQFIFEMGQAKGLTSTHAYNYSEWHHWAVTYDSTSNVQTIYLDGIQYASGTAASDYADTGTMYIGKKTWAYDETRQFNQIYLGDDISGNMTSQYSSSNYSGSPYANYYTFSIYQKTYVNIETTTISSPYLYLMEGFSTNGSIMYSTSYISCTLEPGNYTLEITSQYSYSGAYTVRIYSYGETYGLNMNQNFKGFLMKSASGMSPEQHQTFATP
;
A
#
# COMPACT_ATOMS: atom_id res chain seq x y z
N THR A 1 14.76 15.24 -5.87
CA THR A 1 15.77 14.34 -5.27
C THR A 1 15.19 13.81 -3.96
N GLY A 2 15.30 12.50 -3.72
CA GLY A 2 14.70 11.82 -2.56
C GLY A 2 15.65 11.73 -1.36
N ILE A 3 15.22 11.02 -0.30
CA ILE A 3 16.05 10.69 0.86
C ILE A 3 17.20 9.76 0.40
N ASN A 4 18.45 10.09 0.72
CA ASN A 4 19.60 9.25 0.40
C ASN A 4 20.05 8.48 1.65
N LEU A 5 19.99 7.14 1.59
CA LEU A 5 20.44 6.24 2.66
C LEU A 5 21.70 5.44 2.28
N ALA A 6 22.19 5.59 1.04
CA ALA A 6 23.29 4.79 0.52
C ALA A 6 24.58 4.98 1.32
N ASN A 7 25.24 3.88 1.69
CA ASN A 7 26.52 3.83 2.38
C ASN A 7 26.54 4.70 3.66
N SER A 8 25.46 4.64 4.43
CA SER A 8 25.29 5.45 5.64
C SER A 8 24.56 4.70 6.74
N ASP A 9 24.78 5.13 7.98
CA ASP A 9 23.97 4.71 9.11
C ASP A 9 22.56 5.29 8.98
N PHE A 10 21.54 4.50 9.28
CA PHE A 10 20.18 5.01 9.26
C PHE A 10 19.27 4.35 10.28
N THR A 11 18.21 5.07 10.60
CA THR A 11 17.07 4.59 11.37
C THR A 11 15.80 4.94 10.64
N ILE A 12 14.90 3.98 10.52
CA ILE A 12 13.56 4.18 9.97
C ILE A 12 12.59 3.67 11.02
N GLU A 13 11.73 4.56 11.52
CA GLU A 13 10.71 4.23 12.51
C GLU A 13 9.32 4.66 12.04
N PHE A 14 8.30 3.87 12.36
CA PHE A 14 6.91 4.14 12.03
C PHE A 14 5.95 3.32 12.88
N TRP A 15 4.75 3.87 13.11
CA TRP A 15 3.60 3.05 13.50
C TRP A 15 3.00 2.37 12.27
N ALA A 16 2.60 1.11 12.40
CA ALA A 16 1.98 0.34 11.33
C ALA A 16 0.92 -0.62 11.91
N ASN A 17 -0.24 -0.66 11.27
CA ASN A 17 -1.26 -1.70 11.45
C ASN A 17 -1.62 -2.32 10.10
N ARG A 18 -1.09 -3.51 9.80
CA ARG A 18 -1.26 -4.13 8.49
C ARG A 18 -2.66 -4.68 8.25
N GLN A 19 -3.13 -4.61 7.01
CA GLN A 19 -4.48 -5.06 6.63
C GLN A 19 -4.55 -6.51 6.18
N LEU A 20 -3.62 -6.98 5.33
CA LEU A 20 -3.58 -8.37 4.86
C LEU A 20 -2.63 -9.19 5.74
N ILE A 21 -2.92 -10.48 5.86
CA ILE A 21 -2.05 -11.50 6.46
C ILE A 21 -1.79 -12.59 5.42
N ASN A 22 -0.70 -13.32 5.57
CA ASN A 22 -0.21 -14.37 4.67
C ASN A 22 0.15 -13.87 3.26
N GLU A 23 0.45 -12.57 3.13
CA GLU A 23 0.79 -11.92 1.87
C GLU A 23 2.11 -11.16 1.99
N ASN A 24 2.83 -11.03 0.88
CA ASN A 24 4.01 -10.16 0.84
C ASN A 24 3.54 -8.70 0.81
N GLN A 25 3.98 -7.88 1.77
CA GLN A 25 3.58 -6.49 1.90
C GLN A 25 4.80 -5.60 2.04
N ALA A 26 4.89 -4.57 1.20
CA ALA A 26 5.89 -3.53 1.31
C ALA A 26 5.34 -2.32 2.09
N ILE A 27 6.06 -1.88 3.12
CA ILE A 27 5.83 -0.63 3.84
C ILE A 27 6.70 0.45 3.26
N ILE A 28 7.99 0.15 3.10
CA ILE A 28 8.97 1.06 2.53
C ILE A 28 9.77 0.31 1.48
N GLY A 29 9.94 0.94 0.33
CA GLY A 29 10.77 0.43 -0.76
C GLY A 29 11.66 1.52 -1.33
N GLN A 30 12.93 1.22 -1.60
CA GLN A 30 13.85 2.13 -2.29
C GLN A 30 14.94 1.37 -3.05
N GLY A 31 15.33 1.82 -4.24
CA GLY A 31 16.38 1.19 -5.05
C GLY A 31 15.87 0.03 -5.91
N ASP A 32 16.41 -0.16 -7.10
CA ASP A 32 15.88 -1.13 -8.08
C ASP A 32 16.70 -2.43 -8.12
N ASP A 33 18.03 -2.37 -7.99
CA ASP A 33 18.94 -3.51 -8.14
C ASP A 33 19.32 -4.15 -6.80
N THR A 34 19.55 -3.31 -5.78
CA THR A 34 19.89 -3.72 -4.41
C THR A 34 18.89 -3.12 -3.42
N PRO A 35 17.64 -3.56 -3.45
CA PRO A 35 16.53 -2.82 -2.85
C PRO A 35 16.61 -2.79 -1.33
N LEU A 36 16.19 -1.66 -0.77
CA LEU A 36 15.68 -1.57 0.59
C LEU A 36 14.23 -2.02 0.55
N LEU A 37 13.90 -3.05 1.33
CA LEU A 37 12.52 -3.49 1.53
C LEU A 37 12.25 -3.67 3.02
N ILE A 38 11.28 -2.91 3.52
CA ILE A 38 10.75 -3.08 4.88
C ILE A 38 9.29 -3.48 4.76
N GLY A 39 8.92 -4.58 5.41
CA GLY A 39 7.51 -4.97 5.56
C GLY A 39 7.28 -6.37 6.05
N PHE A 40 6.35 -7.09 5.44
CA PHE A 40 5.99 -8.44 5.87
C PHE A 40 6.11 -9.43 4.72
N ASP A 41 6.60 -10.63 5.01
CA ASP A 41 6.55 -11.74 4.07
C ASP A 41 5.21 -12.51 4.16
N LYS A 42 4.97 -13.39 3.20
CA LYS A 42 3.80 -14.29 3.18
C LYS A 42 3.67 -15.22 4.39
N ASN A 43 4.70 -15.34 5.23
CA ASN A 43 4.66 -16.11 6.47
C ASN A 43 4.38 -15.20 7.68
N ASN A 44 3.99 -13.95 7.45
CA ASN A 44 3.73 -12.91 8.43
C ASN A 44 4.94 -12.48 9.26
N GLN A 45 6.16 -12.79 8.82
CA GLN A 45 7.37 -12.30 9.47
C GLN A 45 7.68 -10.88 8.99
N PHE A 46 8.10 -10.02 9.91
CA PHE A 46 8.58 -8.69 9.55
C PHE A 46 9.96 -8.82 8.90
N ILE A 47 10.16 -8.18 7.75
CA ILE A 47 11.39 -8.23 6.96
C ILE A 47 12.04 -6.84 6.91
N PHE A 48 13.36 -6.85 7.01
CA PHE A 48 14.24 -5.72 6.76
C PHE A 48 15.36 -6.18 5.82
N GLU A 49 15.14 -5.95 4.54
CA GLU A 49 16.04 -6.37 3.47
C GLU A 49 16.83 -5.20 2.90
N MET A 50 18.11 -5.44 2.68
CA MET A 50 19.03 -4.54 1.99
C MET A 50 19.83 -5.38 0.99
N GLY A 51 19.57 -5.15 -0.30
CA GLY A 51 20.24 -5.90 -1.37
C GLY A 51 19.51 -7.17 -1.80
N GLN A 52 20.21 -8.01 -2.56
CA GLN A 52 19.62 -9.17 -3.24
C GLN A 52 19.54 -10.45 -2.38
N ALA A 53 20.28 -10.50 -1.28
CA ALA A 53 20.18 -11.59 -0.33
C ALA A 53 18.98 -11.37 0.60
N LYS A 54 18.37 -12.47 1.08
CA LYS A 54 17.33 -12.37 2.12
C LYS A 54 17.91 -11.63 3.32
N GLY A 55 17.26 -10.53 3.69
CA GLY A 55 17.69 -9.69 4.80
C GLY A 55 17.33 -10.25 6.17
N LEU A 56 17.37 -9.36 7.16
CA LEU A 56 16.96 -9.68 8.52
C LEU A 56 15.44 -9.92 8.56
N THR A 57 15.02 -11.00 9.22
CA THR A 57 13.61 -11.35 9.38
C THR A 57 13.31 -11.53 10.87
N SER A 58 12.13 -11.12 11.32
CA SER A 58 11.70 -11.37 12.69
C SER A 58 11.61 -12.87 12.99
N THR A 59 11.97 -13.27 14.20
CA THR A 59 11.94 -14.67 14.63
C THR A 59 10.53 -15.24 14.75
N HIS A 60 9.53 -14.38 14.97
CA HIS A 60 8.13 -14.75 15.07
C HIS A 60 7.33 -14.25 13.87
N ALA A 61 6.27 -14.98 13.55
CA ALA A 61 5.21 -14.58 12.64
C ALA A 61 4.13 -13.82 13.40
N TYR A 62 3.67 -12.71 12.83
CA TYR A 62 2.65 -11.86 13.43
C TYR A 62 1.31 -12.13 12.74
N ASN A 63 0.45 -12.97 13.31
CA ASN A 63 -0.77 -13.41 12.61
C ASN A 63 -2.00 -12.52 12.89
N TYR A 64 -1.78 -11.23 13.17
CA TYR A 64 -2.82 -10.27 13.60
C TYR A 64 -2.60 -8.87 13.02
N SER A 65 -3.66 -8.05 13.08
CA SER A 65 -3.78 -6.69 12.53
C SER A 65 -3.98 -5.68 13.66
N GLU A 66 -2.87 -5.35 14.33
CA GLU A 66 -2.83 -4.41 15.45
C GLU A 66 -1.84 -3.27 15.18
N TRP A 67 -2.03 -2.15 15.85
CA TRP A 67 -1.09 -1.03 15.78
C TRP A 67 0.15 -1.35 16.58
N HIS A 68 1.29 -1.30 15.92
CA HIS A 68 2.60 -1.46 16.54
C HIS A 68 3.54 -0.35 16.08
N HIS A 69 4.42 0.07 16.96
CA HIS A 69 5.60 0.85 16.58
C HIS A 69 6.68 -0.11 16.10
N TRP A 70 7.17 0.13 14.89
CA TRP A 70 8.29 -0.58 14.31
C TRP A 70 9.44 0.40 14.13
N ALA A 71 10.66 -0.07 14.39
CA ALA A 71 11.85 0.61 13.93
C ALA A 71 12.85 -0.38 13.37
N VAL A 72 13.63 0.06 12.39
CA VAL A 72 14.82 -0.63 11.93
C VAL A 72 16.02 0.30 11.99
N THR A 73 17.17 -0.24 12.39
CA THR A 73 18.44 0.48 12.38
C THR A 73 19.46 -0.28 11.55
N TYR A 74 20.34 0.48 10.91
CA TYR A 74 21.51 -0.04 10.24
C TYR A 74 22.75 0.79 10.63
N ASP A 75 23.81 0.09 11.02
CA ASP A 75 25.15 0.63 11.27
C ASP A 75 26.06 0.16 10.14
N SER A 76 26.54 1.10 9.33
CA SER A 76 27.40 0.89 8.18
C SER A 76 28.86 0.56 8.56
N THR A 77 29.29 0.86 9.79
CA THR A 77 30.63 0.52 10.27
C THR A 77 30.73 -0.95 10.66
N SER A 78 29.67 -1.49 11.27
CA SER A 78 29.61 -2.88 11.78
C SER A 78 28.73 -3.81 10.95
N ASN A 79 28.07 -3.29 9.92
CA ASN A 79 27.06 -3.96 9.10
C ASN A 79 25.87 -4.51 9.91
N VAL A 80 25.60 -3.98 11.10
CA VAL A 80 24.55 -4.50 11.97
C VAL A 80 23.19 -3.96 11.56
N GLN A 81 22.25 -4.86 11.27
CA GLN A 81 20.82 -4.59 11.14
C GLN A 81 20.12 -4.93 12.46
N THR A 82 19.15 -4.12 12.86
CA THR A 82 18.30 -4.40 14.03
C THR A 82 16.85 -4.06 13.72
N ILE A 83 15.92 -4.90 14.17
CA ILE A 83 14.47 -4.68 14.14
C ILE A 83 14.01 -4.47 15.58
N TYR A 84 13.19 -3.43 15.79
CA TYR A 84 12.53 -3.11 17.05
C TYR A 84 11.02 -3.18 16.87
N LEU A 85 10.33 -3.68 17.90
CA LEU A 85 8.89 -3.69 18.03
C LEU A 85 8.51 -3.04 19.36
N ASP A 86 7.66 -2.01 19.32
CA ASP A 86 7.18 -1.26 20.48
C ASP A 86 8.33 -0.78 21.38
N GLY A 87 9.43 -0.35 20.74
CA GLY A 87 10.66 0.12 21.39
C GLY A 87 11.59 -0.97 21.91
N ILE A 88 11.24 -2.25 21.77
CA ILE A 88 12.05 -3.39 22.23
C ILE A 88 12.80 -4.01 21.05
N GLN A 89 14.10 -4.24 21.19
CA GLN A 89 14.88 -4.97 20.19
C GLN A 89 14.33 -6.38 20.02
N TYR A 90 13.90 -6.67 18.80
CA TYR A 90 13.22 -7.92 18.46
C TYR A 90 14.12 -8.89 17.70
N ALA A 91 14.94 -8.38 16.79
CA ALA A 91 15.90 -9.16 16.01
C ALA A 91 17.13 -8.32 15.69
N SER A 92 18.28 -8.97 15.54
CA SER A 92 19.51 -8.34 15.07
C SER A 92 20.30 -9.32 14.22
N GLY A 93 21.03 -8.81 13.23
CA GLY A 93 21.90 -9.62 12.38
C GLY A 93 22.94 -8.75 11.67
N THR A 94 23.81 -9.39 10.91
CA THR A 94 24.82 -8.70 10.09
C THR A 94 24.39 -8.77 8.63
N ALA A 95 24.27 -7.61 7.98
CA ALA A 95 24.01 -7.51 6.56
C ALA A 95 25.18 -8.07 5.74
N ALA A 96 24.87 -8.66 4.58
CA ALA A 96 25.90 -9.20 3.69
C ALA A 96 26.77 -8.11 3.03
N SER A 97 26.21 -6.92 2.85
CA SER A 97 26.88 -5.74 2.31
C SER A 97 26.14 -4.47 2.74
N ASP A 98 26.76 -3.32 2.51
CA ASP A 98 26.13 -2.03 2.71
C ASP A 98 24.98 -1.82 1.72
N TYR A 99 23.94 -1.10 2.17
CA TYR A 99 22.92 -0.60 1.26
C TYR A 99 23.52 0.50 0.38
N ALA A 100 23.56 0.29 -0.94
CA ALA A 100 24.24 1.19 -1.88
C ALA A 100 23.30 1.87 -2.88
N ASP A 101 22.05 1.41 -2.98
CA ASP A 101 21.10 1.96 -3.94
C ASP A 101 20.61 3.36 -3.54
N THR A 102 20.16 4.10 -4.56
CA THR A 102 19.56 5.43 -4.41
C THR A 102 18.26 5.49 -5.19
N GLY A 103 17.50 6.58 -5.02
CA GLY A 103 16.29 6.82 -5.81
C GLY A 103 15.11 7.25 -4.95
N THR A 104 13.92 7.18 -5.54
CA THR A 104 12.68 7.52 -4.84
C THR A 104 12.42 6.49 -3.75
N MET A 105 12.19 6.97 -2.53
CA MET A 105 11.63 6.16 -1.46
C MET A 105 10.11 6.11 -1.64
N TYR A 106 9.57 4.90 -1.67
CA TYR A 106 8.13 4.66 -1.76
C TYR A 106 7.62 4.20 -0.40
N ILE A 107 6.42 4.66 -0.06
CA ILE A 107 5.64 4.12 1.06
C ILE A 107 4.53 3.25 0.46
N GLY A 108 4.32 2.06 1.02
CA GLY A 108 3.30 1.11 0.59
C GLY A 108 3.65 0.33 -0.69
N LYS A 109 4.90 0.39 -1.17
CA LYS A 109 5.29 -0.19 -2.46
C LYS A 109 6.75 -0.64 -2.46
N LYS A 110 7.03 -1.79 -3.10
CA LYS A 110 8.39 -2.24 -3.47
C LYS A 110 8.76 -1.80 -4.89
N THR A 111 10.05 -1.73 -5.17
CA THR A 111 10.65 -1.13 -6.37
C THR A 111 10.90 -2.12 -7.51
N TRP A 112 11.26 -3.36 -7.20
CA TRP A 112 11.81 -4.35 -8.15
C TRP A 112 10.81 -5.41 -8.62
N ALA A 113 9.59 -5.39 -8.13
CA ALA A 113 8.51 -6.10 -8.80
C ALA A 113 7.82 -5.12 -9.74
N TYR A 114 7.90 -5.42 -11.05
CA TYR A 114 6.68 -5.31 -11.85
C TYR A 114 5.67 -6.21 -11.15
N ASP A 115 4.90 -5.63 -10.24
CA ASP A 115 3.72 -6.32 -9.76
C ASP A 115 2.80 -6.40 -10.99
N GLU A 116 2.72 -7.60 -11.57
CA GLU A 116 1.80 -7.91 -12.66
C GLU A 116 0.35 -7.87 -12.18
N THR A 117 0.09 -7.62 -10.90
CA THR A 117 -1.18 -7.00 -10.52
C THR A 117 -1.20 -5.61 -11.14
N ARG A 118 -1.89 -5.50 -12.29
CA ARG A 118 -2.33 -4.25 -12.93
C ARG A 118 -2.37 -3.16 -11.86
N GLN A 119 -1.42 -2.22 -11.89
CA GLN A 119 -1.28 -1.16 -10.88
C GLN A 119 -2.64 -0.49 -10.70
N PHE A 120 -3.41 -0.95 -9.73
CA PHE A 120 -4.72 -0.41 -9.47
C PHE A 120 -4.48 0.90 -8.77
N ASN A 121 -5.01 1.97 -9.34
CA ASN A 121 -4.97 3.25 -8.66
C ASN A 121 -5.78 3.10 -7.38
N GLN A 122 -5.18 3.35 -6.22
CA GLN A 122 -5.97 3.32 -5.00
C GLN A 122 -6.98 4.47 -5.00
N ILE A 123 -8.19 4.21 -4.50
CA ILE A 123 -9.18 5.23 -4.16
C ILE A 123 -9.68 5.01 -2.72
N TYR A 124 -9.99 6.09 -2.01
CA TYR A 124 -10.57 6.03 -0.66
C TYR A 124 -11.98 6.56 -0.62
N LEU A 125 -12.77 6.07 0.34
CA LEU A 125 -14.08 6.64 0.64
C LEU A 125 -13.94 8.12 1.00
N GLY A 126 -14.60 8.98 0.24
CA GLY A 126 -14.53 10.44 0.32
C GLY A 126 -13.71 11.09 -0.80
N ASP A 127 -12.99 10.31 -1.60
CA ASP A 127 -12.17 10.85 -2.68
C ASP A 127 -12.99 11.26 -3.91
N ASP A 128 -12.48 12.31 -4.55
CA ASP A 128 -12.73 12.68 -5.94
C ASP A 128 -11.42 12.50 -6.72
N ILE A 129 -11.32 11.47 -7.57
CA ILE A 129 -10.11 11.20 -8.35
C ILE A 129 -10.39 11.44 -9.83
N SER A 130 -9.56 12.27 -10.46
CA SER A 130 -9.54 12.41 -11.91
C SER A 130 -8.60 11.39 -12.56
N GLY A 131 -9.03 10.81 -13.67
CA GLY A 131 -8.22 9.95 -14.53
C GLY A 131 -8.44 10.28 -16.00
N ASN A 132 -7.65 9.65 -16.88
CA ASN A 132 -7.84 9.72 -18.32
C ASN A 132 -8.04 8.31 -18.88
N MET A 133 -9.07 8.13 -19.70
CA MET A 133 -9.24 6.89 -20.47
C MET A 133 -8.16 6.84 -21.56
N THR A 134 -7.31 5.82 -21.51
CA THR A 134 -6.23 5.61 -22.48
C THR A 134 -6.31 4.19 -23.04
N SER A 135 -5.64 3.97 -24.19
CA SER A 135 -5.50 2.65 -24.82
C SER A 135 -4.58 1.69 -24.07
N GLN A 136 -4.04 2.09 -22.92
CA GLN A 136 -3.10 1.27 -22.16
C GLN A 136 -3.78 0.06 -21.51
N TYR A 137 -5.09 0.15 -21.25
CA TYR A 137 -5.82 -0.85 -20.47
C TYR A 137 -7.18 -1.13 -21.09
N SER A 138 -7.49 -2.41 -21.26
CA SER A 138 -8.80 -2.88 -21.74
C SER A 138 -9.67 -3.33 -20.58
N SER A 139 -10.99 -3.23 -20.78
CA SER A 139 -11.97 -3.81 -19.87
C SER A 139 -11.84 -5.33 -19.83
N SER A 140 -11.94 -5.91 -18.64
CA SER A 140 -11.97 -7.37 -18.43
C SER A 140 -13.41 -7.88 -18.45
N ASN A 141 -14.39 -6.98 -18.30
CA ASN A 141 -15.79 -7.31 -18.09
C ASN A 141 -16.73 -6.80 -19.20
N TYR A 142 -16.23 -5.97 -20.11
CA TYR A 142 -16.96 -5.44 -21.28
C TYR A 142 -16.19 -5.72 -22.57
N SER A 143 -16.75 -6.59 -23.41
CA SER A 143 -16.12 -7.01 -24.67
C SER A 143 -16.10 -5.94 -25.77
N GLY A 144 -16.85 -4.85 -25.60
CA GLY A 144 -17.04 -3.82 -26.63
C GLY A 144 -16.12 -2.59 -26.51
N SER A 145 -15.27 -2.51 -25.47
CA SER A 145 -14.48 -1.30 -25.20
C SER A 145 -12.98 -1.57 -25.13
N PRO A 146 -12.16 -0.73 -25.79
CA PRO A 146 -10.72 -0.78 -25.66
C PRO A 146 -10.18 -0.07 -24.41
N TYR A 147 -11.02 0.63 -23.61
CA TYR A 147 -10.54 1.53 -22.55
C TYR A 147 -11.21 1.28 -21.19
N ALA A 148 -10.40 0.87 -20.22
CA ALA A 148 -10.79 0.76 -18.82
C ALA A 148 -9.71 1.32 -17.91
N ASN A 149 -10.10 1.77 -16.73
CA ASN A 149 -9.19 2.01 -15.63
C ASN A 149 -9.70 1.28 -14.41
N TYR A 150 -8.79 0.88 -13.54
CA TYR A 150 -9.11 0.05 -12.41
C TYR A 150 -8.57 0.69 -11.14
N TYR A 151 -9.42 0.67 -10.13
CA TYR A 151 -9.15 1.20 -8.80
C TYR A 151 -9.41 0.15 -7.74
N THR A 152 -8.71 0.23 -6.63
CA THR A 152 -8.98 -0.64 -5.47
C THR A 152 -9.25 0.18 -4.23
N PHE A 153 -10.17 -0.30 -3.40
CA PHE A 153 -10.51 0.30 -2.12
C PHE A 153 -10.94 -0.76 -1.11
N SER A 154 -10.88 -0.39 0.16
CA SER A 154 -11.24 -1.25 1.29
C SER A 154 -12.43 -0.66 2.05
N ILE A 155 -13.30 -1.53 2.54
CA ILE A 155 -14.36 -1.20 3.49
C ILE A 155 -14.04 -1.92 4.79
N TYR A 156 -13.99 -1.19 5.90
CA TYR A 156 -13.53 -1.74 7.20
C TYR A 156 -14.67 -2.14 8.13
N GLN A 157 -15.84 -1.55 7.90
CA GLN A 157 -17.09 -1.88 8.57
C GLN A 157 -18.19 -1.87 7.54
N LYS A 158 -19.29 -2.57 7.78
CA LYS A 158 -20.45 -2.55 6.88
C LYS A 158 -20.85 -1.10 6.56
N THR A 159 -20.70 -0.69 5.31
CA THR A 159 -20.79 0.72 4.89
C THR A 159 -21.67 0.87 3.68
N TYR A 160 -22.54 1.88 3.70
CA TYR A 160 -23.30 2.30 2.53
C TYR A 160 -22.45 3.22 1.65
N VAL A 161 -22.24 2.83 0.39
CA VAL A 161 -21.30 3.46 -0.55
C VAL A 161 -22.03 3.86 -1.83
N ASN A 162 -21.75 5.08 -2.29
CA ASN A 162 -22.10 5.59 -3.60
C ASN A 162 -20.82 5.74 -4.44
N ILE A 163 -20.88 5.29 -5.70
CA ILE A 163 -19.79 5.43 -6.67
C ILE A 163 -20.38 5.99 -7.96
N GLU A 164 -19.88 7.15 -8.38
CA GLU A 164 -20.34 7.84 -9.57
C GLU A 164 -19.17 8.43 -10.37
N THR A 165 -19.44 8.76 -11.64
CA THR A 165 -18.49 9.47 -12.49
C THR A 165 -19.15 10.69 -13.12
N THR A 166 -18.42 11.80 -13.22
CA THR A 166 -19.05 13.11 -13.52
C THR A 166 -18.57 13.80 -14.81
N THR A 167 -17.64 13.22 -15.58
CA THR A 167 -17.09 13.87 -16.79
C THR A 167 -16.84 12.95 -18.00
N ILE A 168 -17.40 11.74 -18.01
CA ILE A 168 -17.27 10.77 -19.11
C ILE A 168 -18.62 10.48 -19.76
N SER A 169 -18.63 10.35 -21.09
CA SER A 169 -19.82 9.91 -21.83
C SER A 169 -19.99 8.39 -21.72
N SER A 170 -21.11 7.94 -21.15
CA SER A 170 -21.49 6.52 -21.00
C SER A 170 -20.47 5.66 -20.25
N PRO A 171 -20.17 6.01 -18.99
CA PRO A 171 -19.39 5.13 -18.11
C PRO A 171 -20.16 3.86 -17.80
N TYR A 172 -19.43 2.76 -17.68
CA TYR A 172 -19.89 1.54 -17.06
C TYR A 172 -18.93 1.15 -15.95
N LEU A 173 -19.46 0.99 -14.75
CA LEU A 173 -18.72 0.62 -13.56
C LEU A 173 -18.93 -0.85 -13.31
N TYR A 174 -17.85 -1.59 -13.06
CA TYR A 174 -17.92 -2.92 -12.48
C TYR A 174 -17.31 -2.89 -11.09
N LEU A 175 -18.07 -3.33 -10.09
CA LEU A 175 -17.56 -3.52 -8.75
C LEU A 175 -17.37 -5.00 -8.47
N MET A 176 -16.16 -5.38 -8.13
CA MET A 176 -15.74 -6.76 -7.92
C MET A 176 -15.20 -6.95 -6.51
N GLU A 177 -15.35 -8.16 -5.98
CA GLU A 177 -14.71 -8.56 -4.72
C GLU A 177 -13.20 -8.79 -4.90
N GLY A 178 -12.44 -8.42 -3.87
CA GLY A 178 -10.99 -8.57 -3.82
C GLY A 178 -10.24 -7.50 -4.61
N PHE A 179 -8.91 -7.60 -4.59
CA PHE A 179 -8.00 -6.79 -5.40
C PHE A 179 -7.63 -7.56 -6.67
N SER A 180 -8.59 -7.72 -7.57
CA SER A 180 -8.46 -8.52 -8.78
C SER A 180 -9.41 -8.05 -9.87
N THR A 181 -8.97 -8.10 -11.13
CA THR A 181 -9.86 -7.90 -12.29
C THR A 181 -10.71 -9.11 -12.63
N ASN A 182 -10.43 -10.26 -12.00
CA ASN A 182 -11.16 -11.51 -12.18
C ASN A 182 -12.02 -11.84 -10.95
N GLY A 183 -12.21 -10.87 -10.06
CA GLY A 183 -13.08 -11.01 -8.89
C GLY A 183 -14.55 -11.20 -9.31
N SER A 184 -15.35 -11.75 -8.40
CA SER A 184 -16.80 -11.88 -8.61
C SER A 184 -17.42 -10.50 -8.79
N ILE A 185 -18.11 -10.27 -9.91
CA ILE A 185 -18.82 -9.01 -10.18
C ILE A 185 -20.05 -8.94 -9.27
N MET A 186 -20.10 -7.93 -8.40
CA MET A 186 -21.25 -7.64 -7.57
C MET A 186 -22.22 -6.66 -8.23
N TYR A 187 -21.68 -5.66 -8.93
CA TYR A 187 -22.47 -4.62 -9.61
C TYR A 187 -21.89 -4.31 -10.98
N SER A 188 -22.78 -4.05 -11.94
CA SER A 188 -22.42 -3.63 -13.30
C SER A 188 -23.43 -2.58 -13.78
N THR A 189 -23.08 -1.30 -13.66
CA THR A 189 -24.02 -0.17 -13.81
C THR A 189 -23.26 1.15 -14.03
N SER A 190 -23.93 2.23 -14.43
CA SER A 190 -23.31 3.56 -14.56
C SER A 190 -23.21 4.33 -13.24
N TYR A 191 -23.93 3.87 -12.21
CA TYR A 191 -23.95 4.43 -10.86
C TYR A 191 -24.16 3.30 -9.85
N ILE A 192 -23.31 3.21 -8.84
CA ILE A 192 -23.41 2.19 -7.78
C ILE A 192 -23.87 2.87 -6.50
N SER A 193 -24.92 2.32 -5.88
CA SER A 193 -25.37 2.67 -4.54
C SER A 193 -25.69 1.38 -3.82
N CYS A 194 -24.83 0.97 -2.88
CA CYS A 194 -24.96 -0.32 -2.22
C CYS A 194 -24.38 -0.31 -0.81
N THR A 195 -24.78 -1.30 0.00
CA THR A 195 -24.09 -1.60 1.25
C THR A 195 -23.05 -2.66 0.99
N LEU A 196 -21.80 -2.34 1.32
CA LEU A 196 -20.67 -3.25 1.25
C LEU A 196 -20.34 -3.77 2.65
N GLU A 197 -20.03 -5.06 2.73
CA GLU A 197 -19.49 -5.67 3.93
C GLU A 197 -17.99 -5.31 4.09
N PRO A 198 -17.37 -5.55 5.26
CA PRO A 198 -15.94 -5.38 5.40
C PRO A 198 -15.19 -6.26 4.40
N GLY A 199 -14.30 -5.66 3.61
CA GLY A 199 -13.64 -6.36 2.53
C GLY A 199 -12.86 -5.45 1.61
N ASN A 200 -12.18 -6.09 0.66
CA ASN A 200 -11.40 -5.46 -0.40
C ASN A 200 -12.23 -5.48 -1.68
N TYR A 201 -12.17 -4.40 -2.46
CA TYR A 201 -12.94 -4.26 -3.67
C TYR A 201 -12.12 -3.67 -4.82
N THR A 202 -12.45 -4.09 -6.03
CA THR A 202 -11.91 -3.52 -7.27
C THR A 202 -13.04 -2.84 -8.03
N LEU A 203 -12.86 -1.56 -8.33
CA LEU A 203 -13.71 -0.78 -9.22
C LEU A 203 -13.06 -0.72 -10.61
N GLU A 204 -13.70 -1.31 -11.60
CA GLU A 204 -13.40 -1.04 -13.00
C GLU A 204 -14.29 0.10 -13.48
N ILE A 205 -13.69 1.10 -14.13
CA ILE A 205 -14.38 2.15 -14.86
C ILE A 205 -14.10 1.91 -16.33
N THR A 206 -15.15 1.69 -17.11
CA THR A 206 -15.06 1.38 -18.54
C THR A 206 -15.86 2.38 -19.34
N SER A 207 -15.32 2.82 -20.47
CA SER A 207 -16.07 3.61 -21.43
C SER A 207 -16.84 2.68 -22.38
N GLN A 208 -18.17 2.76 -22.48
CA GLN A 208 -18.92 1.87 -23.39
C GLN A 208 -18.66 2.13 -24.89
N TYR A 209 -18.09 3.31 -25.20
CA TYR A 209 -17.67 3.70 -26.54
C TYR A 209 -16.16 3.92 -26.55
N SER A 210 -15.51 3.90 -27.73
CA SER A 210 -14.08 4.20 -27.91
C SER A 210 -13.77 5.68 -27.61
N TYR A 211 -14.03 6.12 -26.39
CA TYR A 211 -13.81 7.46 -25.90
C TYR A 211 -12.52 7.49 -25.08
N SER A 212 -11.58 8.32 -25.54
CA SER A 212 -10.43 8.73 -24.75
C SER A 212 -10.70 10.13 -24.22
N GLY A 213 -10.52 10.32 -22.92
CA GLY A 213 -10.81 11.60 -22.27
C GLY A 213 -10.82 11.53 -20.75
N ALA A 214 -10.86 12.69 -20.13
CA ALA A 214 -10.82 12.83 -18.68
C ALA A 214 -12.14 12.39 -18.04
N TYR A 215 -12.05 11.61 -16.96
CA TYR A 215 -13.17 11.32 -16.06
C TYR A 215 -12.80 11.76 -14.65
N THR A 216 -13.79 12.07 -13.83
CA THR A 216 -13.65 12.08 -12.37
C THR A 216 -14.53 10.97 -11.82
N VAL A 217 -13.98 10.15 -10.93
CA VAL A 217 -14.73 9.19 -10.13
C VAL A 217 -14.81 9.70 -8.70
N ARG A 218 -15.99 9.54 -8.11
CA ARG A 218 -16.26 9.89 -6.73
C ARG A 218 -16.79 8.68 -6.00
N ILE A 219 -16.21 8.38 -4.84
CA ILE A 219 -16.67 7.32 -3.95
C ILE A 219 -16.95 7.92 -2.57
N TYR A 220 -18.13 7.70 -2.01
CA TYR A 220 -18.54 8.39 -0.78
C TYR A 220 -19.69 7.66 -0.09
N SER A 221 -19.83 7.89 1.22
CA SER A 221 -20.95 7.41 2.03
C SER A 221 -21.81 8.59 2.48
N TYR A 222 -23.11 8.37 2.63
CA TYR A 222 -24.00 9.31 3.33
C TYR A 222 -24.30 8.76 4.73
N GLY A 223 -24.08 9.58 5.77
CA GLY A 223 -24.69 9.35 7.08
C GLY A 223 -23.81 8.83 8.22
N GLU A 224 -22.54 8.47 8.00
CA GLU A 224 -21.61 8.19 9.11
C GLU A 224 -20.21 8.78 8.85
N THR A 225 -19.83 9.77 9.65
CA THR A 225 -18.47 10.30 9.75
C THR A 225 -17.65 9.44 10.69
N TYR A 226 -16.89 8.48 10.15
CA TYR A 226 -15.71 7.86 10.78
C TYR A 226 -14.85 7.33 9.62
N GLY A 227 -13.57 7.59 9.42
CA GLY A 227 -12.54 8.38 10.08
C GLY A 227 -11.25 8.02 9.35
N LEU A 228 -10.55 9.02 8.80
CA LEU A 228 -9.16 8.97 8.33
C LEU A 228 -8.80 7.98 7.19
N ASN A 229 -8.62 8.55 5.99
CA ASN A 229 -7.93 7.99 4.83
C ASN A 229 -6.54 7.48 5.18
N MET A 230 -6.23 6.17 5.07
CA MET A 230 -4.85 5.66 5.14
C MET A 230 -4.56 4.51 4.14
N ASN A 231 -3.45 4.66 3.40
CA ASN A 231 -2.94 3.85 2.27
C ASN A 231 -2.88 2.34 2.49
N GLN A 232 -3.08 1.60 1.38
CA GLN A 232 -3.33 0.15 1.16
C GLN A 232 -2.64 -0.89 2.03
N ASN A 233 -1.66 -0.54 2.85
CA ASN A 233 -0.97 -1.51 3.68
C ASN A 233 -1.09 -1.22 5.17
N PHE A 234 -1.47 0.00 5.59
CA PHE A 234 -1.41 0.41 6.99
C PHE A 234 -2.59 1.29 7.40
N LYS A 235 -3.19 1.00 8.56
CA LYS A 235 -4.15 1.92 9.19
C LYS A 235 -3.51 3.24 9.62
N GLY A 236 -2.20 3.45 9.40
CA GLY A 236 -1.49 4.75 9.34
C GLY A 236 0.03 4.70 9.48
N PHE A 237 0.69 5.86 9.32
CA PHE A 237 2.15 6.01 9.24
C PHE A 237 2.61 7.33 9.87
N LEU A 238 3.54 7.28 10.83
CA LEU A 238 4.16 8.45 11.47
C LEU A 238 5.67 8.24 11.56
N MET A 239 6.46 8.99 10.79
CA MET A 239 7.92 8.87 10.73
C MET A 239 8.58 10.12 11.32
N LYS A 240 9.50 9.93 12.26
CA LYS A 240 10.37 10.98 12.79
C LYS A 240 11.80 10.66 12.36
N SER A 241 12.49 11.62 11.74
CA SER A 241 13.93 11.49 11.47
C SER A 241 14.72 11.99 12.67
N ALA A 242 15.57 11.15 13.26
CA ALA A 242 16.65 11.59 14.14
C ALA A 242 17.95 10.92 13.71
N SER A 243 18.99 11.70 13.45
CA SER A 243 20.33 11.19 13.17
C SER A 243 21.01 10.78 14.49
N GLY A 244 21.37 9.51 14.62
CA GLY A 244 22.37 9.05 15.60
C GLY A 244 21.90 8.74 17.04
N MET A 245 20.67 8.28 17.27
CA MET A 245 20.20 7.90 18.61
C MET A 245 19.51 6.53 18.63
N SER A 246 19.70 5.76 19.71
CA SER A 246 19.07 4.45 19.89
C SER A 246 17.56 4.60 20.16
N PRO A 247 16.69 3.71 19.63
CA PRO A 247 15.23 3.78 19.80
C PRO A 247 14.74 3.75 21.26
N GLU A 248 15.58 3.29 22.20
CA GLU A 248 15.26 3.25 23.63
C GLU A 248 14.92 4.63 24.22
N GLN A 249 15.34 5.73 23.58
CA GLN A 249 15.11 7.09 24.08
C GLN A 249 13.76 7.71 23.65
N HIS A 250 12.90 6.99 22.92
CA HIS A 250 11.66 7.54 22.34
C HIS A 250 10.35 7.04 23.02
N GLN A 251 10.38 6.58 24.27
CA GLN A 251 9.17 6.13 25.00
C GLN A 251 8.27 7.26 25.55
N THR A 252 7.97 8.31 24.78
CA THR A 252 6.95 9.28 25.22
C THR A 252 6.14 9.88 24.08
N PHE A 253 5.32 9.11 23.37
CA PHE A 253 4.12 9.67 22.72
C PHE A 253 2.95 8.69 22.75
N ALA A 254 1.78 9.25 23.04
CA ALA A 254 0.54 8.55 23.36
C ALA A 254 0.09 7.58 22.26
N THR A 255 -0.43 6.45 22.71
CA THR A 255 -1.37 5.61 21.95
C THR A 255 -2.43 6.50 21.29
N PRO A 256 -2.78 6.27 20.01
CA PRO A 256 -3.99 6.85 19.42
C PRO A 256 -5.25 6.51 20.23
#